data_AF-A0A5C4M4K1-F1
#
_entry.id   AF-A0A5C4M4K1-F1
#
_cell.length_a   1.000
_cell.length_b   1.000
_cell.length_c   1.000
_cell.angle_alpha   90.00
_cell.angle_beta   90.00
_cell.angle_gamma   90.00
#
_symmetry.space_group_name_H-M   'P 1'
#
loop_
_entity.id
_entity.type
_entity.pdbx_description
1 polymer ?
#
loop_
_entity_poly.entity_id
_entity_poly.type
_entity_poly.pdbx_seq_one_letter_code
_entity_poly.pdbx_strand_id
1 'polypeptide(L)'
;MSGSRLWVPVAPIAVVVTGLLALAVVTVQGPQLRAHLTGPGRAAVQAEIDRTLAADPIVFGPNATEPGGGDAVARLADVLMAAPAGLTFEVGGHVAPAPDGEAAAMELSRARADAVVKALAAAGVPADRLTAKGYGDTRPSATGEDRRVDVRVQ
;
A
#
# COMPACT_ATOMS: atom_id res chain seq x y z
N MET A 1 82.97 22.30 19.32
CA MET A 1 81.88 22.68 20.25
C MET A 1 80.57 22.44 19.54
N SER A 2 79.76 21.53 20.08
CA SER A 2 78.42 21.16 19.64
C SER A 2 77.40 22.22 20.07
N GLY A 3 76.32 22.41 19.30
CA GLY A 3 75.23 23.32 19.66
C GLY A 3 74.12 23.33 18.61
N SER A 4 73.13 22.49 18.84
CA SER A 4 71.95 22.18 18.02
C SER A 4 70.99 23.36 17.79
N ARG A 5 70.35 23.39 16.61
CA ARG A 5 69.05 24.04 16.42
C ARG A 5 68.13 23.11 15.63
N LEU A 6 67.15 22.55 16.33
CA LEU A 6 66.03 21.81 15.77
C LEU A 6 65.17 22.77 14.92
N TRP A 7 64.99 22.45 13.65
CA TRP A 7 64.03 23.10 12.76
C TRP A 7 62.79 22.23 12.69
N VAL A 8 61.64 22.74 13.14
CA VAL A 8 60.33 22.09 12.97
C VAL A 8 59.71 22.63 11.68
N PRO A 9 59.54 21.83 10.61
CA PRO A 9 58.76 22.26 9.47
C PRO A 9 57.27 22.16 9.81
N VAL A 10 56.60 23.32 9.88
CA VAL A 10 55.14 23.39 9.89
C VAL A 10 54.68 22.98 8.49
N ALA A 11 54.20 21.76 8.35
CA ALA A 11 53.67 21.26 7.09
C ALA A 11 52.40 22.06 6.69
N PRO A 12 52.27 22.47 5.41
CA PRO A 12 51.09 23.16 4.92
C PRO A 12 49.88 22.23 4.92
N ILE A 13 48.71 22.81 5.20
CA ILE A 13 47.39 22.20 5.30
C ILE A 13 47.02 21.48 3.99
N ALA A 14 47.54 20.27 3.82
CA ALA A 14 46.95 19.28 2.95
C ALA A 14 45.74 18.67 3.68
N VAL A 15 44.72 18.27 2.91
CA VAL A 15 43.63 17.37 3.34
C VAL A 15 42.42 18.02 4.04
N VAL A 16 41.81 19.07 3.47
CA VAL A 16 40.45 19.49 3.90
C VAL A 16 39.41 19.44 2.77
N VAL A 17 39.77 19.39 1.48
CA VAL A 17 38.77 19.60 0.40
C VAL A 17 38.54 18.40 -0.54
N THR A 18 39.32 17.32 -0.45
CA THR A 18 39.12 16.12 -1.29
C THR A 18 38.47 14.95 -0.54
N GLY A 19 37.72 15.23 0.53
CA GLY A 19 36.96 14.24 1.30
C GLY A 19 35.45 14.25 1.04
N LEU A 20 34.97 15.11 0.13
CA LEU A 20 33.52 15.37 -0.04
C LEU A 20 32.91 14.76 -1.31
N LEU A 21 33.69 14.03 -2.12
CA LEU A 21 33.24 13.42 -3.39
C LEU A 21 33.36 11.89 -3.43
N ALA A 22 33.63 11.24 -2.29
CA ALA A 22 33.63 9.77 -2.15
C ALA A 22 32.43 9.24 -1.34
N LEU A 23 31.43 10.08 -1.03
CA LEU A 23 30.21 9.67 -0.32
C LEU A 23 28.93 9.82 -1.17
N ALA A 24 29.07 10.11 -2.47
CA ALA A 24 27.93 10.23 -3.40
C ALA A 24 27.72 8.96 -4.27
N VAL A 25 28.59 7.95 -4.16
CA VAL A 25 28.46 6.65 -4.88
C VAL A 25 28.04 5.54 -3.91
N VAL A 26 27.25 5.87 -2.88
CA VAL A 26 26.57 4.87 -2.03
C VAL A 26 25.06 5.16 -1.96
N THR A 27 24.53 5.96 -2.88
CA THR A 27 23.14 6.41 -2.84
C THR A 27 22.26 5.92 -4.01
N VAL A 28 22.76 5.14 -4.99
CA VAL A 28 21.96 4.91 -6.20
C VAL A 28 21.59 3.45 -6.58
N GLN A 29 22.43 2.40 -6.54
CA GLN A 29 21.96 1.06 -7.01
C GLN A 29 22.71 -0.14 -6.40
N GLY A 30 22.47 -0.48 -5.12
CA GLY A 30 23.17 -1.60 -4.46
C GLY A 30 22.35 -2.89 -4.24
N PRO A 31 21.17 -2.86 -3.59
CA PRO A 31 20.41 -4.09 -3.31
C PRO A 31 19.22 -4.38 -4.25
N GLN A 32 18.82 -3.44 -5.11
CA GLN A 32 17.61 -3.63 -5.94
C GLN A 32 17.74 -4.76 -6.99
N LEU A 33 18.97 -5.22 -7.27
CA LEU A 33 19.21 -6.30 -8.24
C LEU A 33 18.88 -7.71 -7.73
N ARG A 34 18.67 -7.91 -6.42
CA ARG A 34 18.27 -9.21 -5.85
C ARG A 34 16.75 -9.42 -5.80
N ALA A 35 15.97 -8.36 -6.01
CA ALA A 35 14.50 -8.44 -5.96
C ALA A 35 13.85 -9.05 -7.22
N HIS A 36 14.66 -9.46 -8.21
CA HIS A 36 14.17 -9.91 -9.52
C HIS A 36 14.07 -11.44 -9.70
N LEU A 37 14.22 -12.24 -8.63
CA LEU A 37 14.10 -13.71 -8.72
C LEU A 37 12.79 -14.27 -8.15
N THR A 38 11.93 -13.42 -7.60
CA THR A 38 10.57 -13.77 -7.15
C THR A 38 9.71 -12.52 -7.33
N GLY A 39 8.48 -12.64 -7.85
CA GLY A 39 7.61 -11.49 -8.13
C GLY A 39 7.36 -10.56 -6.93
N PRO A 40 6.63 -9.44 -7.09
CA PRO A 40 6.38 -8.49 -6.01
C PRO A 40 5.81 -9.25 -4.80
N GLY A 41 6.57 -9.24 -3.70
CA GLY A 41 6.14 -9.90 -2.47
C GLY A 41 4.83 -9.28 -1.96
N ARG A 42 4.15 -9.99 -1.06
CA ARG A 42 2.87 -9.59 -0.45
C ARG A 42 2.79 -8.10 -0.08
N ALA A 43 3.84 -7.55 0.54
CA ALA A 43 3.88 -6.15 0.96
C ALA A 43 3.87 -5.16 -0.22
N ALA A 44 4.54 -5.48 -1.32
CA ALA A 44 4.53 -4.65 -2.52
C ALA A 44 3.15 -4.66 -3.19
N VAL A 45 2.49 -5.81 -3.23
CA VAL A 45 1.11 -5.94 -3.72
C VAL A 45 0.14 -5.16 -2.85
N GLN A 46 0.24 -5.26 -1.53
CA GLN A 46 -0.58 -4.48 -0.60
C GLN A 46 -0.42 -2.97 -0.84
N ALA A 47 0.83 -2.49 -0.97
CA ALA A 47 1.09 -1.08 -1.21
C ALA A 47 0.55 -0.60 -2.58
N GLU A 48 0.49 -1.47 -3.59
CA GLU A 48 -0.12 -1.15 -4.88
C GLU A 48 -1.64 -1.02 -4.78
N ILE A 49 -2.29 -1.95 -4.07
CA ILE A 49 -3.72 -1.93 -3.78
C ILE A 49 -4.09 -0.65 -3.04
N ASP A 50 -3.35 -0.33 -1.96
CA ASP A 50 -3.61 0.85 -1.14
C ASP A 50 -3.44 2.14 -1.96
N ARG A 51 -2.40 2.22 -2.80
CA ARG A 51 -2.19 3.37 -3.70
C ARG A 51 -3.31 3.50 -4.73
N THR A 52 -3.79 2.39 -5.28
CA THR A 52 -4.90 2.38 -6.25
C THR A 52 -6.18 2.89 -5.61
N LEU A 53 -6.53 2.38 -4.42
CA LEU A 53 -7.74 2.78 -3.71
C LEU A 53 -7.66 4.20 -3.12
N ALA A 54 -6.46 4.69 -2.81
CA ALA A 54 -6.26 6.07 -2.40
C ALA A 54 -6.40 7.05 -3.58
N ALA A 55 -5.95 6.65 -4.78
CA ALA A 55 -6.08 7.46 -5.99
C ALA A 55 -7.52 7.47 -6.55
N ASP A 56 -8.20 6.33 -6.43
CA ASP A 56 -9.58 6.17 -6.91
C ASP A 56 -10.38 5.25 -5.97
N PRO A 57 -11.04 5.82 -4.95
CA PRO A 57 -11.74 5.04 -3.94
C PRO A 57 -13.01 4.41 -4.49
N ILE A 58 -13.27 3.17 -4.08
CA ILE A 58 -14.57 2.52 -4.29
C ILE A 58 -15.56 3.11 -3.29
N VAL A 59 -16.40 4.03 -3.76
CA VAL A 59 -17.39 4.74 -2.96
C VAL A 59 -18.79 4.14 -3.10
N PHE A 60 -19.63 4.33 -2.08
CA PHE A 60 -21.02 3.88 -2.07
C PHE A 60 -21.96 5.02 -1.73
N GLY A 61 -23.10 5.07 -2.41
CA GLY A 61 -24.20 5.96 -2.03
C GLY A 61 -24.76 5.62 -0.63
N PRO A 62 -25.53 6.54 -0.02
CA PRO A 62 -26.29 6.23 1.20
C PRO A 62 -27.19 5.00 0.96
N ASN A 63 -27.11 3.99 1.84
CA ASN A 63 -27.86 2.73 1.74
C ASN A 63 -27.66 1.94 0.42
N ALA A 64 -26.69 2.32 -0.41
CA ALA A 64 -26.34 1.58 -1.61
C ALA A 64 -25.36 0.46 -1.27
N THR A 65 -25.57 -0.70 -1.90
CA THR A 65 -24.69 -1.87 -1.84
C THR A 65 -23.82 -2.00 -3.09
N GLU A 66 -24.26 -1.42 -4.21
CA GLU A 66 -23.47 -1.40 -5.44
C GLU A 66 -22.36 -0.34 -5.35
N PRO A 67 -21.11 -0.68 -5.73
CA PRO A 67 -20.05 0.31 -5.82
C PRO A 67 -20.42 1.36 -6.89
N GLY A 68 -20.14 2.63 -6.59
CA GLY A 68 -20.42 3.75 -7.47
C GLY A 68 -19.72 3.66 -8.82
N GLY A 69 -20.30 4.34 -9.82
CA GLY A 69 -19.82 4.34 -11.20
C GLY A 69 -18.47 5.04 -11.33
N GLY A 70 -17.43 4.25 -11.63
CA GLY A 70 -16.06 4.67 -11.93
C GLY A 70 -15.21 3.46 -12.28
N ASP A 71 -14.00 3.69 -12.78
CA ASP A 71 -13.08 2.63 -13.20
C ASP A 71 -12.36 1.96 -12.01
N ALA A 72 -12.67 2.33 -10.76
CA ALA A 72 -11.99 1.88 -9.54
C ALA A 72 -11.92 0.36 -9.44
N VAL A 73 -13.05 -0.32 -9.68
CA VAL A 73 -13.13 -1.78 -9.65
C VAL A 73 -12.27 -2.40 -10.75
N ALA A 74 -12.28 -1.82 -11.95
CA ALA A 74 -11.48 -2.32 -13.07
C ALA A 74 -9.97 -2.17 -12.81
N ARG A 75 -9.53 -0.99 -12.34
CA ARG A 75 -8.14 -0.76 -11.94
C ARG A 75 -7.69 -1.69 -10.83
N LEU A 76 -8.53 -1.88 -9.82
CA LEU A 76 -8.24 -2.81 -8.74
C LEU A 76 -8.13 -4.25 -9.30
N ALA A 77 -9.04 -4.67 -10.18
CA ALA A 77 -8.98 -5.99 -10.81
C ALA A 77 -7.65 -6.20 -11.55
N ASP A 78 -7.17 -5.20 -12.31
CA ASP A 78 -5.88 -5.27 -13.01
C ASP A 78 -4.72 -5.51 -12.03
N VAL A 79 -4.71 -4.81 -10.89
CA VAL A 79 -3.70 -5.01 -9.83
C VAL A 79 -3.77 -6.43 -9.24
N LEU A 80 -4.97 -6.93 -8.95
CA LEU A 80 -5.16 -8.26 -8.38
C LEU A 80 -4.80 -9.39 -9.36
N MET A 81 -5.06 -9.19 -10.66
CA MET A 81 -4.68 -10.12 -11.71
C MET A 81 -3.17 -10.16 -11.94
N ALA A 82 -2.48 -9.02 -11.85
CA ALA A 82 -1.02 -8.94 -11.96
C ALA A 82 -0.28 -9.51 -10.72
N ALA A 83 -0.97 -9.62 -9.59
CA ALA A 83 -0.39 -10.15 -8.35
C ALA A 83 -0.15 -11.68 -8.44
N PRO A 84 0.92 -12.20 -7.79
CA PRO A 84 1.25 -13.63 -7.80
C PRO A 84 0.05 -14.55 -7.49
N ALA A 85 -0.13 -15.60 -8.30
CA ALA A 85 -1.33 -16.45 -8.28
C ALA A 85 -1.63 -17.11 -6.91
N GLY A 86 -0.61 -17.30 -6.06
CA GLY A 86 -0.79 -17.86 -4.71
C GLY A 86 -1.31 -16.88 -3.66
N LEU A 87 -1.47 -15.59 -4.00
CA LEU A 87 -2.02 -14.60 -3.08
C LEU A 87 -3.55 -14.56 -3.16
N THR A 88 -4.19 -14.47 -1.99
CA THR A 88 -5.63 -14.27 -1.86
C THR A 88 -5.90 -12.91 -1.23
N PHE A 89 -7.13 -12.42 -1.34
CA PHE A 89 -7.51 -11.05 -0.98
C PHE A 89 -8.81 -11.04 -0.17
N GLU A 90 -8.79 -10.31 0.94
CA GLU A 90 -9.97 -10.01 1.75
C GLU A 90 -10.45 -8.59 1.41
N VAL A 91 -11.68 -8.50 0.92
CA VAL A 91 -12.41 -7.26 0.68
C VAL A 91 -13.21 -6.94 1.95
N GLY A 92 -12.77 -5.91 2.66
CA GLY A 92 -13.37 -5.42 3.90
C GLY A 92 -14.33 -4.27 3.64
N GLY A 93 -15.60 -4.42 3.98
CA GLY A 93 -16.60 -3.35 3.90
C GLY A 93 -16.75 -2.60 5.22
N HIS A 94 -16.93 -1.28 5.13
CA HIS A 94 -17.18 -0.40 6.27
C HIS A 94 -18.40 0.47 6.00
N VAL A 95 -19.06 0.87 7.07
CA VAL A 95 -20.19 1.81 7.03
C VAL A 95 -20.01 2.87 8.11
N ALA A 96 -20.64 4.03 7.90
CA ALA A 96 -20.82 4.99 8.98
C ALA A 96 -21.78 4.43 10.03
N PRO A 97 -21.73 4.91 11.28
CA PRO A 97 -22.68 4.51 12.33
C PRO A 97 -24.13 4.63 11.86
N ALA A 98 -24.88 3.54 11.99
CA ALA A 98 -26.28 3.47 11.57
C ALA A 98 -27.20 3.67 12.79
N PRO A 99 -28.32 4.40 12.65
CA PRO A 99 -29.31 4.55 13.72
C PRO A 99 -29.98 3.21 14.09
N ASP A 100 -29.98 2.25 13.15
CA ASP A 100 -30.61 0.93 13.31
C ASP A 100 -29.72 -0.09 14.05
N GLY A 101 -28.55 0.33 14.53
CA GLY A 101 -27.65 -0.45 15.39
C GLY A 101 -26.58 -1.26 14.66
N GLU A 102 -25.71 -1.90 15.46
CA GLU A 102 -24.51 -2.61 14.99
C GLU A 102 -24.81 -3.77 14.03
N ALA A 103 -25.89 -4.52 14.26
CA ALA A 103 -26.27 -5.64 13.40
C ALA A 103 -26.59 -5.18 11.96
N ALA A 104 -27.34 -4.08 11.82
CA ALA A 104 -27.64 -3.48 10.53
C ALA A 104 -26.37 -2.93 9.85
N ALA A 105 -25.46 -2.33 10.63
CA ALA A 105 -24.17 -1.88 10.13
C ALA A 105 -23.32 -3.05 9.61
N MET A 106 -23.27 -4.16 10.34
CA MET A 106 -22.57 -5.38 9.95
C MET A 106 -23.14 -5.97 8.66
N GLU A 107 -24.47 -6.08 8.53
CA GLU A 107 -25.12 -6.59 7.33
C GLU A 107 -24.84 -5.72 6.11
N LEU A 108 -25.00 -4.40 6.23
CA LEU A 108 -24.76 -3.47 5.12
C LEU A 108 -23.29 -3.46 4.69
N SER A 109 -22.37 -3.46 5.66
CA SER A 109 -20.93 -3.50 5.37
C SER A 109 -20.54 -4.80 4.67
N ARG A 110 -21.14 -5.92 5.07
CA ARG A 110 -20.94 -7.23 4.42
C ARG A 110 -21.47 -7.23 2.99
N ALA A 111 -22.69 -6.73 2.79
CA ALA A 111 -23.31 -6.67 1.47
C ALA A 111 -22.48 -5.84 0.47
N ARG A 112 -21.86 -4.73 0.92
CA ARG A 112 -20.94 -3.93 0.10
C ARG A 112 -19.67 -4.69 -0.27
N ALA A 113 -19.07 -5.39 0.69
CA ALA A 113 -17.90 -6.22 0.42
C ALA A 113 -18.22 -7.33 -0.59
N ASP A 114 -19.36 -8.01 -0.43
CA ASP A 114 -19.83 -9.05 -1.37
C ASP A 114 -20.09 -8.46 -2.77
N ALA A 115 -20.66 -7.25 -2.86
CA ALA A 115 -20.88 -6.58 -4.14
C ALA A 115 -19.56 -6.25 -4.87
N VAL A 116 -18.52 -5.81 -4.15
CA VAL A 116 -17.20 -5.57 -4.74
C VAL A 116 -16.53 -6.87 -5.15
N VAL A 117 -16.61 -7.93 -4.35
CA VAL A 117 -16.11 -9.26 -4.75
C VAL A 117 -16.78 -9.74 -6.03
N LYS A 118 -18.11 -9.59 -6.14
CA LYS A 118 -18.85 -9.93 -7.35
C LYS A 118 -18.39 -9.11 -8.55
N ALA A 119 -18.15 -7.81 -8.37
CA ALA A 119 -17.69 -6.93 -9.42
C ALA A 119 -16.25 -7.26 -9.88
N LEU A 120 -15.35 -7.57 -8.94
CA LEU A 120 -13.98 -8.02 -9.23
C LEU A 120 -13.96 -9.37 -9.96
N ALA A 121 -14.83 -10.31 -9.55
CA ALA A 121 -14.98 -11.58 -10.22
C ALA A 121 -15.51 -11.41 -11.65
N ALA A 122 -16.50 -10.52 -11.84
CA ALA A 122 -17.00 -10.17 -13.17
C ALA A 122 -15.92 -9.49 -14.04
N ALA A 123 -14.96 -8.79 -13.43
CA ALA A 123 -13.80 -8.21 -14.08
C ALA A 123 -12.64 -9.20 -14.32
N GLY A 124 -12.80 -10.47 -13.96
CA GLY A 124 -11.85 -11.56 -14.29
C GLY A 124 -10.95 -12.02 -13.14
N VAL A 125 -11.06 -11.45 -11.95
CA VAL A 125 -10.30 -11.95 -10.78
C VAL A 125 -10.87 -13.31 -10.34
N PRO A 126 -10.04 -14.37 -10.18
CA PRO A 126 -10.53 -15.67 -9.74
C PRO A 126 -11.25 -15.60 -8.39
N ALA A 127 -12.48 -16.14 -8.32
CA ALA A 127 -13.33 -16.03 -7.14
C ALA A 127 -12.76 -16.74 -5.90
N ASP A 128 -11.95 -17.78 -6.10
CA ASP A 128 -11.22 -18.51 -5.05
C ASP A 128 -10.10 -17.67 -4.42
N ARG A 129 -9.66 -16.60 -5.09
CA ARG A 129 -8.71 -15.62 -4.54
C ARG A 129 -9.40 -14.49 -3.78
N LEU A 130 -10.72 -14.46 -3.71
CA LEU A 130 -11.49 -13.37 -3.12
C LEU A 130 -12.30 -13.83 -1.92
N THR A 131 -12.28 -13.04 -0.86
CA THR A 131 -13.14 -13.22 0.32
C THR A 131 -13.74 -11.88 0.70
N ALA A 132 -15.00 -11.86 1.12
CA ALA A 132 -15.67 -10.66 1.59
C ALA A 132 -15.83 -10.71 3.11
N LYS A 133 -15.71 -9.54 3.75
CA LYS A 133 -15.92 -9.38 5.19
C LYS A 133 -16.54 -8.03 5.51
N GLY A 134 -17.61 -8.03 6.31
CA GLY A 134 -18.18 -6.82 6.87
C GLY A 134 -17.52 -6.48 8.20
N TYR A 135 -17.16 -5.21 8.39
CA TYR A 135 -16.64 -4.67 9.66
C TYR A 135 -17.60 -3.74 10.38
N GLY A 136 -18.77 -3.47 9.81
CA GLY A 136 -19.74 -2.53 10.36
C GLY A 136 -19.13 -1.13 10.48
N ASP A 137 -19.44 -0.48 11.59
CA ASP A 137 -18.92 0.82 12.01
C ASP A 137 -17.77 0.71 13.03
N THR A 138 -17.25 -0.51 13.27
CA THR A 138 -16.23 -0.78 14.30
C THR A 138 -14.83 -0.26 13.96
N ARG A 139 -14.61 0.21 12.73
CA ARG A 139 -13.32 0.68 12.21
C ARG A 139 -13.46 2.03 11.50
N PRO A 140 -13.77 3.10 12.23
CA PRO A 140 -13.90 4.43 11.62
C PRO A 140 -12.56 4.90 11.03
N SER A 141 -12.63 5.57 9.88
CA SER A 141 -11.51 6.27 9.28
C SER A 141 -11.23 7.55 10.07
N ALA A 142 -9.95 7.91 10.19
CA ALA A 142 -9.54 9.20 10.74
C ALA A 142 -10.08 10.40 9.93
N THR A 143 -10.47 10.20 8.67
CA THR A 143 -11.00 11.23 7.77
C THR A 143 -12.53 11.32 7.76
N GLY A 144 -13.24 10.43 8.48
CA GLY A 144 -14.70 10.36 8.47
C GLY A 144 -15.31 9.70 7.22
N GLU A 145 -14.48 9.22 6.28
CA GLU A 145 -14.96 8.42 5.15
C GLU A 145 -15.17 6.95 5.54
N ASP A 146 -16.29 6.70 6.21
CA ASP A 146 -16.62 5.37 6.72
C ASP A 146 -17.37 4.48 5.73
N ARG A 147 -17.85 5.05 4.62
CA ARG A 147 -18.55 4.33 3.55
C ARG A 147 -17.56 3.85 2.49
N ARG A 148 -16.64 2.98 2.88
CA ARG A 148 -15.50 2.56 2.05
C ARG A 148 -15.34 1.05 2.04
N VAL A 149 -14.49 0.59 1.14
CA VAL A 149 -13.96 -0.77 1.12
C VAL A 149 -12.43 -0.71 1.20
N ASP A 150 -11.84 -1.61 1.98
CA ASP A 150 -10.40 -1.90 1.95
C ASP A 150 -10.15 -3.28 1.37
N VAL A 151 -8.96 -3.49 0.79
CA VAL A 151 -8.56 -4.81 0.30
C VAL A 151 -7.22 -5.19 0.91
N ARG A 152 -7.18 -6.35 1.57
CA ARG A 152 -5.99 -6.87 2.23
C ARG A 152 -5.53 -8.16 1.57
N VAL A 153 -4.25 -8.25 1.26
CA VAL A 153 -3.64 -9.53 0.87
C VAL A 153 -3.74 -10.50 2.07
N GLN A 154 -3.93 -11.80 1.84
CA GLN A 154 -4.05 -12.88 2.85
C GLN A 154 -2.97 -13.95 2.68
#